data_AF-A0A1E4TFN8-F1
#
_entry.id   AF-A0A1E4TFN8-F1
#
_cell.length_a   1.000
_cell.length_b   1.000
_cell.length_c   1.000
_cell.angle_alpha   90.00
_cell.angle_beta   90.00
_cell.angle_gamma   90.00
#
_symmetry.space_group_name_H-M   'P 1'
#
loop_
_entity.id
_entity.type
_entity.pdbx_description
1 polymer ?
#
loop_
_entity_poly.entity_id
_entity_poly.type
_entity_poly.pdbx_seq_one_letter_code
_entity_poly.pdbx_strand_id
1 'polypeptide(L)'
;MYRYLEVGNSFRLANDIFGFDGWSSQILQLSTEHVEQVKSNYIIVSTAVVRIILRDGTTREDTGVGICENVRSFGTAFDKSRKSAISDGYKRCFKQFGDSL
;
A
#
# COMPACT_ATOMS: atom_id res chain seq x y z
N MET A 1 10.80 -17.64 -1.48
CA MET A 1 9.33 -17.71 -1.31
C MET A 1 8.90 -16.42 -0.63
N TYR A 2 8.46 -15.41 -1.38
CA TYR A 2 8.06 -14.13 -0.78
C TYR A 2 6.75 -14.32 -0.01
N ARG A 3 6.82 -14.31 1.33
CA ARG A 3 5.63 -14.40 2.20
C ARG A 3 4.83 -13.12 2.01
N TYR A 4 3.69 -13.23 1.36
CA TYR A 4 2.78 -12.11 1.12
C TYR A 4 2.04 -11.87 2.45
N LEU A 5 2.46 -10.87 3.21
CA LEU A 5 1.75 -10.47 4.42
C LEU A 5 0.45 -9.78 4.01
N GLU A 6 -0.68 -10.30 4.48
CA GLU A 6 -1.93 -9.58 4.36
C GLU A 6 -1.83 -8.28 5.15
N VAL A 7 -2.39 -7.20 4.60
CA VAL A 7 -2.31 -5.86 5.16
C VAL A 7 -2.79 -5.83 6.61
N GLY A 8 -3.90 -6.52 6.92
CA GLY A 8 -4.41 -6.62 8.29
C GLY A 8 -3.43 -7.27 9.28
N ASN A 9 -2.62 -8.23 8.79
CA ASN A 9 -1.57 -8.83 9.60
C ASN A 9 -0.41 -7.86 9.83
N SER A 10 -0.04 -7.03 8.85
CA SER A 10 1.00 -6.00 9.01
C SER A 10 0.61 -4.94 10.05
N PHE A 11 -0.64 -4.45 10.05
CA PHE A 11 -1.12 -3.50 11.06
C PHE A 11 -1.12 -4.11 12.46
N ARG A 12 -1.60 -5.35 12.61
CA ARG A 12 -1.60 -6.03 13.90
C ARG A 12 -0.18 -6.27 14.41
N LEU A 13 0.71 -6.71 13.53
CA LEU A 13 2.09 -7.00 13.87
C LEU A 13 2.88 -5.72 14.20
N ALA A 14 2.58 -4.60 13.54
CA ALA A 14 3.09 -3.29 13.93
C ALA A 14 2.60 -2.88 15.32
N ASN A 15 1.32 -3.11 15.66
CA ASN A 15 0.82 -2.88 17.01
C ASN A 15 1.44 -3.80 18.06
N ASP A 16 1.72 -5.06 17.71
CA ASP A 16 2.36 -6.03 18.62
C ASP A 16 3.85 -5.68 18.87
N ILE A 17 4.56 -5.15 17.87
CA ILE A 17 5.99 -4.81 17.96
C ILE A 17 6.22 -3.42 18.56
N PHE A 18 5.52 -2.41 18.04
CA PHE A 18 5.75 -1.01 18.42
C PHE A 18 4.78 -0.52 19.50
N GLY A 19 3.68 -1.24 19.74
CA GLY A 19 2.55 -0.74 20.53
C GLY A 19 1.60 0.10 19.69
N PHE A 20 0.32 0.15 20.08
CA PHE A 20 -0.72 0.87 19.33
C PHE A 20 -0.46 2.39 19.24
N ASP A 21 0.31 2.97 20.17
CA ASP A 21 0.72 4.36 20.22
C ASP A 21 2.18 4.58 19.78
N GLY A 22 2.90 3.51 19.45
CA GLY A 22 4.32 3.56 19.12
C GLY A 22 4.62 3.90 17.66
N TRP A 23 3.60 3.96 16.80
CA TRP A 23 3.77 4.28 15.39
C TRP A 23 2.54 5.00 14.82
N SER A 24 2.74 5.69 13.72
CA SER A 24 1.70 6.33 12.93
C SER A 24 2.03 6.20 11.45
N SER A 25 1.05 6.48 10.59
CA SER A 25 1.27 6.44 9.15
C SER A 25 0.65 7.60 8.41
N GLN A 26 1.22 7.89 7.26
CA GLN A 26 0.78 8.95 6.38
C GLN A 26 0.88 8.49 4.92
N ILE A 27 -0.16 8.71 4.14
CA ILE A 27 -0.10 8.62 2.69
C ILE A 27 0.38 9.98 2.20
N LEU A 28 1.60 10.05 1.68
CA LEU A 28 2.21 11.29 1.19
C LEU A 28 1.68 11.66 -0.19
N GLN A 29 1.53 10.66 -1.05
CA GLN A 29 1.10 10.86 -2.44
C GLN A 29 0.29 9.66 -2.90
N LEU A 30 -0.74 9.92 -3.70
CA LEU A 30 -1.54 8.88 -4.34
C LEU A 30 -1.87 9.34 -5.76
N SER A 31 -1.15 8.78 -6.73
CA SER A 31 -1.24 9.11 -8.15
C SER A 31 -1.82 7.95 -8.95
N THR A 32 -2.47 8.27 -10.05
CA THR A 32 -2.86 7.29 -11.07
C THR A 32 -2.04 7.61 -12.31
N GLU A 33 -1.13 6.71 -12.65
CA GLU A 33 -0.14 6.93 -13.71
C GLU A 33 -0.64 6.46 -15.05
N HIS A 34 -1.44 5.39 -15.07
CA HIS A 34 -1.99 4.82 -16.29
C HIS A 34 -3.46 4.48 -16.13
N VAL A 35 -4.26 4.85 -17.14
CA VAL A 35 -5.65 4.46 -17.29
C VAL A 35 -5.86 4.12 -18.76
N GLU A 36 -6.17 2.87 -19.03
CA GLU A 36 -6.41 2.37 -20.37
C GLU A 36 -7.69 1.57 -20.43
N GLN A 37 -8.45 1.75 -21.51
CA GLN A 37 -9.62 0.95 -21.79
C GLN A 37 -9.31 0.00 -22.95
N VAL A 38 -9.20 -1.29 -22.66
CA VAL A 38 -9.00 -2.34 -23.66
C VAL A 38 -10.33 -3.04 -23.90
N LYS A 39 -10.93 -2.79 -25.08
CA LYS A 39 -12.27 -3.24 -25.45
C LYS A 39 -13.34 -2.74 -24.46
N SER A 40 -13.75 -3.59 -23.52
CA SER A 40 -14.76 -3.29 -22.49
C SER A 40 -14.21 -3.38 -21.07
N ASN A 41 -12.89 -3.57 -20.92
CA ASN A 41 -12.22 -3.67 -19.63
C ASN A 41 -11.29 -2.47 -19.42
N TYR A 42 -11.15 -2.06 -18.17
CA TYR A 42 -10.19 -1.05 -17.75
C TYR A 42 -8.95 -1.69 -17.16
N ILE A 43 -7.80 -1.11 -17.49
CA ILE A 43 -6.50 -1.35 -16.88
C ILE A 43 -6.10 -0.04 -16.23
N ILE A 44 -5.89 -0.05 -14.92
CA ILE A 44 -5.51 1.12 -14.15
C ILE A 44 -4.28 0.79 -13.32
N VAL A 45 -3.29 1.67 -13.38
CA VAL A 45 -2.08 1.60 -12.55
C VAL A 45 -2.04 2.82 -11.66
N SER A 46 -1.95 2.59 -10.35
CA SER A 46 -1.83 3.61 -9.34
C SER A 46 -0.58 3.40 -8.50
N THR A 47 0.01 4.50 -8.08
CA THR A 47 1.17 4.53 -7.19
C THR A 47 0.82 5.28 -5.92
N ALA A 48 1.29 4.78 -4.78
CA ALA A 48 1.07 5.39 -3.49
C ALA A 48 2.40 5.49 -2.73
N VAL A 49 2.76 6.69 -2.28
CA VAL A 49 3.90 6.89 -1.40
C VAL A 49 3.39 6.90 0.03
N VAL A 50 3.91 5.98 0.85
CA VAL A 50 3.51 5.79 2.24
C VAL A 50 4.71 6.04 3.15
N ARG A 51 4.45 6.74 4.25
CA ARG A 51 5.40 6.98 5.34
C ARG A 51 4.90 6.32 6.62
N ILE A 52 5.79 5.62 7.31
CA ILE A 52 5.61 5.17 8.69
C ILE A 52 6.52 6.01 9.58
N ILE A 53 5.98 6.47 10.71
CA ILE A 53 6.66 7.29 11.70
C ILE A 53 6.56 6.58 13.05
N LEU A 54 7.69 6.22 13.64
CA LEU A 54 7.76 5.66 14.98
C LEU A 54 7.79 6.78 16.04
N ARG A 55 7.46 6.43 17.28
CA ARG A 55 7.42 7.36 18.42
C ARG A 55 8.77 8.02 18.73
N ASP A 56 9.88 7.35 18.42
CA ASP A 56 11.23 7.89 18.57
C ASP A 56 11.61 8.92 17.48
N GLY A 57 10.72 9.15 16.51
CA GLY A 57 10.95 10.04 15.37
C GLY A 57 11.54 9.34 14.14
N THR A 58 11.85 8.04 14.22
CA THR A 58 12.33 7.27 13.06
C THR A 58 11.23 7.22 12.00
N THR A 59 11.58 7.60 10.78
CA THR A 59 10.66 7.51 9.63
C THR A 59 11.22 6.59 8.56
N ARG A 60 10.32 5.88 7.88
CA ARG A 60 10.61 5.16 6.65
C ARG A 60 9.54 5.48 5.62
N GLU A 61 9.95 5.49 4.37
CA GLU A 61 9.08 5.78 3.23
C GLU A 61 9.28 4.72 2.16
N ASP A 62 8.19 4.31 1.52
CA ASP A 62 8.25 3.44 0.35
C ASP A 62 7.09 3.75 -0.60
N THR A 63 7.25 3.30 -1.85
CA THR A 63 6.26 3.45 -2.91
C THR A 63 5.62 2.10 -3.18
N GLY A 64 4.30 2.04 -3.02
CA GLY A 64 3.47 0.91 -3.40
C GLY A 64 2.90 1.07 -4.79
N VAL A 65 2.71 -0.07 -5.47
CA VAL A 65 2.09 -0.12 -6.80
C VAL A 65 0.82 -0.96 -6.74
N GLY A 66 -0.26 -0.40 -7.28
CA GLY A 66 -1.54 -1.07 -7.45
C GLY A 66 -1.87 -1.19 -8.92
N ILE A 67 -2.12 -2.41 -9.38
CA ILE A 67 -2.54 -2.69 -10.75
C ILE A 67 -3.91 -3.34 -10.67
N CYS A 68 -4.87 -2.80 -11.39
CA CYS A 68 -6.17 -3.40 -11.57
C CYS A 68 -6.43 -3.60 -13.06
N GLU A 69 -6.59 -4.85 -13.48
CA GLU A 69 -6.87 -5.24 -14.85
C GLU A 69 -8.19 -6.01 -14.96
N ASN A 70 -8.75 -6.10 -16.17
CA ASN A 70 -9.93 -6.90 -16.47
C ASN A 70 -11.22 -6.52 -15.72
N VAL A 71 -11.38 -5.25 -15.34
CA VAL A 71 -12.61 -4.76 -14.67
C VAL A 71 -13.42 -3.88 -15.62
N ARG A 72 -14.71 -4.20 -15.80
CA ARG A 72 -15.61 -3.46 -16.70
C ARG A 72 -16.06 -2.10 -16.19
N SER A 73 -16.16 -1.95 -14.87
CA SER A 73 -16.56 -0.69 -14.23
C SER A 73 -15.33 0.16 -13.92
N PHE A 74 -15.23 1.33 -14.55
CA PHE A 74 -14.15 2.29 -14.28
C PHE A 74 -14.03 2.63 -12.80
N GLY A 75 -15.15 2.96 -12.13
CA GLY A 75 -15.15 3.34 -10.71
C GLY A 75 -14.62 2.23 -9.81
N THR A 76 -14.99 0.97 -10.10
CA THR A 76 -14.49 -0.18 -9.34
C THR A 76 -13.02 -0.45 -9.60
N ALA A 77 -12.57 -0.34 -10.86
CA ALA A 77 -11.17 -0.50 -11.23
C ALA A 77 -10.29 0.55 -10.56
N PHE A 78 -10.76 1.80 -10.54
CA PHE A 78 -10.05 2.94 -9.99
C PHE A 78 -9.90 2.82 -8.46
N ASP A 79 -10.98 2.48 -7.76
CA ASP A 79 -10.96 2.27 -6.31
C ASP A 79 -10.06 1.09 -5.93
N LYS A 80 -10.16 -0.05 -6.64
CA LYS A 80 -9.31 -1.22 -6.39
C LYS A 80 -7.83 -0.95 -6.62
N SER A 81 -7.48 -0.27 -7.71
CA SER A 81 -6.11 0.10 -8.02
C SER A 81 -5.48 0.93 -6.90
N ARG A 82 -6.17 1.99 -6.46
CA ARG A 82 -5.68 2.88 -5.41
C ARG A 82 -5.56 2.18 -4.05
N LYS A 83 -6.56 1.38 -3.66
CA LYS A 83 -6.51 0.58 -2.42
C LYS A 83 -5.35 -0.41 -2.43
N SER A 84 -5.08 -1.04 -3.57
CA SER A 84 -3.97 -1.97 -3.73
C SER A 84 -2.62 -1.25 -3.65
N ALA A 85 -2.48 -0.07 -4.25
CA ALA A 85 -1.26 0.74 -4.18
C ALA A 85 -0.94 1.15 -2.74
N ILE A 86 -1.93 1.65 -1.99
CA ILE A 86 -1.78 2.00 -0.57
C ILE A 86 -1.36 0.78 0.25
N SER A 87 -2.07 -0.33 0.05
CA SER A 87 -1.79 -1.60 0.72
C SER A 87 -0.38 -2.11 0.47
N ASP A 88 0.09 -2.00 -0.77
CA ASP A 88 1.44 -2.37 -1.14
C ASP A 88 2.49 -1.45 -0.51
N GLY A 89 2.24 -0.14 -0.50
CA GLY A 89 3.11 0.85 0.13
C GLY A 89 3.30 0.58 1.61
N TYR A 90 2.21 0.25 2.32
CA TYR A 90 2.28 -0.16 3.73
C TYR A 90 3.15 -1.39 3.93
N LYS A 91 2.90 -2.49 3.21
CA LYS A 91 3.68 -3.72 3.35
C LYS A 91 5.17 -3.50 3.08
N ARG A 92 5.49 -2.71 2.06
CA ARG A 92 6.88 -2.39 1.69
C ARG A 92 7.56 -1.54 2.75
N CYS A 93 6.86 -0.53 3.26
CA CYS A 93 7.37 0.32 4.33
C CYS A 93 7.59 -0.46 5.63
N PHE A 94 6.67 -1.35 6.03
CA PHE A 94 6.83 -2.20 7.20
C PHE A 94 8.04 -3.13 7.11
N LYS A 95 8.26 -3.75 5.94
CA LYS A 95 9.44 -4.59 5.70
C LYS A 95 10.77 -3.87 5.95
N GLN A 96 10.83 -2.56 5.78
CA GLN A 96 12.05 -1.79 6.04
C GLN A 96 12.44 -1.74 7.52
N PHE A 97 11.53 -2.05 8.44
CA PHE A 97 11.79 -2.09 9.88
C PHE A 97 12.30 -3.47 10.37
N GLY A 98 12.30 -4.50 9.51
CA GLY A 98 12.91 -5.80 9.79
C GLY A 98 12.21 -6.98 9.12
N ASP A 99 12.91 -8.09 8.92
CA ASP A 99 12.41 -9.30 8.22
C ASP A 99 11.21 -10.00 8.90
N SER A 100 10.87 -9.60 10.13
CA SER A 100 9.69 -10.06 10.86
C SER A 100 8.39 -9.34 10.46
N LEU A 101 8.45 -8.29 9.63
CA LEU A 101 7.38 -7.34 9.28
C LEU A 101 7.02 -7.28 7.79
#